data_AF-A0A968YI26-F1
#
_entry.id   AF-A0A968YI26-F1
#
_cell.length_a   1.000
_cell.length_b   1.000
_cell.length_c   1.000
_cell.angle_alpha   90.00
_cell.angle_beta   90.00
_cell.angle_gamma   90.00
#
_symmetry.space_group_name_H-M   'P 1'
#
loop_
_entity.id
_entity.type
_entity.pdbx_description
1 polymer ?
#
loop_
_entity_poly.entity_id
_entity_poly.type
_entity_poly.pdbx_seq_one_letter_code
_entity_poly.pdbx_strand_id
1 'polypeptide(L)' 'MTRDQAEETARLVQQQGTRAHLVSGDLSQLANIRKLFDETTRVFGKVDIVVHNAGRSVKKPLATDSLLLAKVEKSHFHA' A
#
# COMPACT_ATOMS: atom_id res chain seq x y z
N MET A 1 -2.06 6.35 8.02
CA MET A 1 -2.60 5.38 8.98
C MET A 1 -1.73 5.46 10.22
N THR A 2 -2.32 5.74 11.38
CA THR A 2 -1.63 5.66 12.67
C THR A 2 -1.58 4.20 13.14
N ARG A 3 -0.78 3.91 14.17
CA ARG A 3 -0.71 2.57 14.75
C ARG A 3 -2.07 2.12 15.31
N ASP A 4 -2.73 2.99 16.07
CA ASP A 4 -4.05 2.71 16.66
C ASP A 4 -5.12 2.37 15.61
N GLN A 5 -5.11 3.07 14.47
CA GLN A 5 -6.03 2.76 13.35
C GLN A 5 -5.78 1.37 12.75
N ALA A 6 -4.51 0.96 12.67
CA ALA A 6 -4.13 -0.35 12.17
C ALA A 6 -4.53 -1.46 13.16
N GLU A 7 -4.29 -1.23 14.45
CA GLU A 7 -4.65 -2.14 15.54
C GLU A 7 -6.16 -2.31 15.67
N GLU A 8 -6.94 -1.24 15.53
CA GLU A 8 -8.40 -1.32 15.50
C GLU A 8 -8.90 -2.14 14.30
N THR A 9 -8.31 -1.93 13.12
CA THR A 9 -8.64 -2.74 11.93
C THR A 9 -8.34 -4.23 12.16
N ALA A 10 -7.18 -4.55 12.73
CA ALA A 10 -6.81 -5.92 13.07
C ALA A 10 -7.79 -6.53 14.08
N ARG A 11 -8.20 -5.76 15.10
CA ARG A 11 -9.20 -6.15 16.10
C ARG A 11 -10.54 -6.49 15.44
N LEU A 12 -11.02 -5.66 14.52
CA LEU A 12 -12.27 -5.91 13.78
C LEU A 12 -12.20 -7.18 12.93
N VAL A 13 -11.09 -7.43 12.25
CA VAL A 13 -10.86 -8.67 11.48
C VAL A 13 -10.85 -9.89 12.39
N GLN A 14 -10.19 -9.80 13.55
CA GLN A 14 -10.13 -10.87 14.54
C GLN A 14 -11.51 -11.16 15.18
N GLN A 15 -12.36 -10.14 15.37
CA GLN A 15 -13.73 -10.33 15.84
C GLN A 15 -14.61 -11.13 14.87
N GLN A 16 -14.24 -11.20 13.59
CA GLN A 16 -14.89 -12.07 12.61
C GLN A 16 -14.38 -13.52 12.65
N GLY A 17 -13.54 -13.87 13.63
CA GLY A 17 -12.99 -15.22 13.79
C GLY A 17 -11.82 -15.54 12.86
N THR A 18 -11.20 -14.52 12.25
CA THR A 18 -10.07 -14.69 11.31
C THR A 18 -8.76 -14.16 11.89
N ARG A 19 -7.63 -14.47 11.24
CA ARG A 19 -6.30 -14.03 11.70
C ARG A 19 -5.91 -12.71 11.03
N ALA A 20 -5.35 -11.78 11.81
CA ALA A 20 -4.75 -10.55 11.32
C ALA A 20 -3.30 -10.44 11.81
N HIS A 21 -2.38 -10.03 10.93
CA HIS A 21 -0.98 -9.74 11.25
C HIS A 21 -0.64 -8.35 10.72
N LEU A 22 -0.08 -7.49 11.56
CA LEU A 22 0.28 -6.13 11.19
C LEU A 22 1.77 -6.03 10.86
N VAL A 23 2.08 -5.53 9.67
CA VAL A 23 3.44 -5.16 9.28
C VAL A 23 3.47 -3.67 8.99
N SER A 24 4.29 -2.94 9.74
CA SER A 24 4.48 -1.50 9.53
C SER A 24 5.66 -1.25 8.59
N GLY A 25 5.46 -0.34 7.63
CA GLY A 25 6.48 0.10 6.69
C GLY A 25 5.96 1.09 5.65
N ASP A 26 6.86 1.85 5.03
CA ASP A 26 6.58 2.66 3.85
C ASP A 26 6.74 1.82 2.59
N LEU A 27 5.64 1.63 1.83
CA LEU A 27 5.61 0.85 0.59
C LEU A 27 6.31 1.56 -0.59
N SER A 28 6.80 2.79 -0.43
CA SER A 28 7.73 3.41 -1.38
C SER A 28 9.13 2.77 -1.33
N GLN A 29 9.44 2.02 -0.27
CA GLN A 29 10.74 1.42 -0.03
C GLN A 29 10.71 -0.09 -0.30
N LEU A 30 11.54 -0.56 -1.24
CA LEU A 30 11.58 -1.97 -1.64
C LEU A 30 11.89 -2.92 -0.47
N ALA A 31 12.72 -2.49 0.49
CA ALA A 31 13.02 -3.28 1.68
C ALA A 31 11.78 -3.57 2.53
N ASN A 32 10.87 -2.60 2.67
CA ASN A 32 9.62 -2.78 3.42
C ASN A 32 8.65 -3.71 2.68
N ILE A 33 8.65 -3.65 1.34
CA ILE A 33 7.86 -4.58 0.52
C ILE A 33 8.36 -6.02 0.76
N ARG A 34 9.67 -6.27 0.66
CA ARG A 34 10.25 -7.61 0.92
C ARG A 34 9.88 -8.12 2.32
N LYS A 35 10.08 -7.28 3.35
CA LYS A 35 9.69 -7.59 4.73
C LYS A 35 8.22 -7.99 4.86
N LEU A 36 7.30 -7.28 4.18
CA LEU A 36 5.88 -7.60 4.20
C LEU A 36 5.60 -9.01 3.66
N PHE A 37 6.22 -9.41 2.55
CA PHE A 37 6.04 -10.75 1.98
C PHE A 37 6.72 -11.83 2.84
N ASP A 38 7.90 -11.56 3.38
CA ASP A 38 8.62 -12.51 4.25
C ASP A 38 7.82 -12.78 5.53
N GLU A 39 7.30 -11.74 6.18
CA GLU A 39 6.48 -11.89 7.38
C GLU A 39 5.15 -12.59 7.08
N THR A 40 4.48 -12.23 5.97
CA THR A 40 3.24 -12.90 5.56
C THR A 40 3.48 -14.39 5.32
N THR A 41 4.54 -14.74 4.61
CA THR A 41 4.91 -16.14 4.35
C THR A 41 5.22 -16.89 5.64
N ARG A 42 5.94 -16.26 6.57
CA ARG A 42 6.25 -16.85 7.88
C ARG A 42 5.01 -17.10 8.74
N VAL A 43 4.02 -16.21 8.71
CA VAL A 43 2.83 -16.27 9.59
C VAL A 43 1.68 -17.08 8.97
N PHE A 44 1.52 -17.02 7.65
CA PHE A 44 0.39 -17.62 6.93
C PHE A 44 0.79 -18.74 5.95
N GLY A 45 2.08 -18.91 5.67
CA GLY A 45 2.62 -19.94 4.79
C GLY A 45 2.72 -19.54 3.32
N LYS A 46 1.84 -18.66 2.83
CA LYS A 46 1.83 -18.16 1.45
C LYS A 46 1.05 -16.85 1.33
N VAL A 47 1.11 -16.24 0.15
CA VAL A 47 0.25 -15.11 -0.27
C VAL A 47 -0.58 -15.55 -1.46
N ASP A 48 -1.91 -15.55 -1.30
CA ASP A 48 -2.84 -15.90 -2.38
C ASP A 48 -3.34 -14.65 -3.14
N ILE A 49 -3.56 -13.55 -2.43
CA ILE A 49 -4.16 -12.32 -2.96
C ILE A 49 -3.39 -11.12 -2.41
N VAL A 50 -3.14 -10.14 -3.28
CA VAL A 50 -2.59 -8.83 -2.91
C VAL A 50 -3.59 -7.75 -3.30
N VAL A 51 -3.88 -6.84 -2.37
CA VAL A 51 -4.74 -5.67 -2.63
C VAL A 51 -3.90 -4.40 -2.56
N HIS A 52 -3.64 -3.76 -3.71
CA HIS A 52 -2.91 -2.51 -3.81
C HIS A 52 -3.78 -1.30 -3.43
N ASN A 53 -4.14 -1.20 -2.15
CA ASN A 53 -4.97 -0.10 -1.63
C ASN A 53 -4.15 1.14 -1.19
N ALA A 54 -2.84 1.00 -0.99
CA ALA A 54 -2.01 2.09 -0.49
C ALA A 54 -1.86 3.20 -1.55
N GLY A 55 -2.41 4.38 -1.25
CA GLY A 55 -2.31 5.56 -2.10
C GLY A 55 -2.39 6.85 -1.29
N ARG A 56 -1.82 7.93 -1.83
CA ARG A 56 -1.96 9.28 -1.31
C ARG A 56 -2.25 10.23 -2.46
N SER A 57 -3.28 11.05 -2.32
CA SER A 57 -3.60 12.09 -3.30
C SER A 57 -2.93 13.39 -2.91
N VAL A 58 -2.08 13.92 -3.79
CA VAL A 58 -1.50 15.26 -3.65
C VAL A 58 -2.29 16.20 -4.56
N LYS A 59 -2.99 17.17 -3.99
CA LYS A 59 -3.72 18.18 -4.76
C LYS A 59 -2.76 19.31 -5.14
N LYS A 60 -2.46 19.45 -6.43
CA LYS A 60 -1.71 20.57 -7.00
C LYS A 60 -2.40 21.07 -8.28
N PRO A 61 -2.38 22.38 -8.57
CA PRO A 61 -2.87 22.89 -9.86
C PRO A 61 -2.07 22.28 -11.00
N LEU A 62 -2.76 21.63 -11.95
CA LEU A 62 -2.12 21.03 -13.13
C LEU A 62 -1.45 22.08 -14.03
N ALA A 63 -1.99 23.30 -14.04
CA ALA A 63 -1.55 24.38 -14.93
C ALA A 63 -0.24 25.07 -14.51
N THR A 64 0.27 24.82 -13.30
CA THR A 64 1.43 25.58 -12.75
C THR A 64 2.67 24.72 -12.52
N ASP A 65 2.58 23.40 -12.70
CA ASP A 65 3.68 22.48 -12.45
C ASP A 65 4.21 21.98 -13.82
N SER A 66 5.15 22.73 -14.42
CA SER A 66 5.68 22.48 -15.78
C SER A 66 6.28 21.08 -15.95
N LEU A 67 6.73 20.46 -14.86
CA LEU A 67 7.24 19.08 -14.83
C LEU A 67 6.14 18.01 -14.83
N LEU A 68 4.91 18.37 -14.45
CA LEU A 68 3.77 17.47 -14.41
C LEU A 68 3.09 17.37 -15.78
N LEU A 69 2.97 18.49 -16.50
CA LEU A 69 2.46 18.52 -17.88
C LEU A 69 3.24 17.57 -18.80
N ALA A 70 4.58 17.59 -18.72
CA ALA A 70 5.45 16.72 -19.51
C ALA A 70 5.33 15.22 -19.18
N LYS A 71 4.87 14.85 -17.97
CA LYS A 71 4.65 13.46 -17.55
C LYS A 71 3.29 12.93 -17.97
N VAL A 72 2.27 13.80 -18.01
CA VAL A 72 0.94 13.45 -18.50
C VAL A 72 0.98 13.15 -20.00
N GLU A 73 1.73 13.92 -20.79
CA GLU A 73 1.87 13.68 -22.24
C GLU A 73 2.51 12.32 -22.57
N LYS A 74 3.39 11.80 -21.71
CA LYS A 74 4.07 10.51 -21.94
C LYS A 74 3.29 9.28 -21.48
N SER A 75 2.13 9.44 -20.86
CA SER A 75 1.39 8.33 -20.21
C SER A 75 0.26 7.74 -21.07
N HIS A 76 0.18 8.06 -22.36
CA HIS A 76 -0.78 7.43 -23.27
C HIS A 76 -0.10 6.74 -24.45
N PHE A 77 -0.46 5.46 -24.62
CA PHE A 77 -0.08 4.45 -25.63
C PHE A 77 1.24 3.70 -25.43
N HIS A 78 1.15 2.55 -24.76
CA HIS A 78 1.62 1.28 -25.34
C HIS A 78 0.44 0.31 -25.30
N ALA A 79 0.13 -0.25 -26.47
CA ALA A 79 -0.73 -1.42 -26.62
C ALA A 79 -0.03 -2.66 -26.04
#